data_AF-A0A0H5PX90-F1
#
_entry.id   AF-A0A0H5PX90-F1
#
_cell.length_a   1.000
_cell.length_b   1.000
_cell.length_c   1.000
_cell.angle_alpha   90.00
_cell.angle_beta   90.00
_cell.angle_gamma   90.00
#
_symmetry.space_group_name_H-M   'P 1'
#
loop_
_entity.id
_entity.type
_entity.pdbx_description
1 polymer ?
#
loop_
_entity_poly.entity_id
_entity_poly.type
_entity_poly.pdbx_seq_one_letter_code
_entity_poly.pdbx_strand_id
1 'polypeptide(L)'
;MEAGANQRVTTDSGIVLDFAGLFGDSVEQKRPSKTPLETILEGGQYKKTITKPKKPVETPPEGLEGQQAKGLYLQAQREAAEKQRTLDIFREYQENIKRSGQLQTEILKGVKAGESVYNLFLKAVKAISLMTSNSLFYSQIEADTRAIYGEGLQEQAPLQCELAEVQKRLARLKEAQAEGLAHDSRERIGRAIQAHEAKIAQLQGKIDRANNSI
;
A
#
# COMPACT_ATOMS: atom_id res chain seq x y z
N MET A 1 -28.60 34.73 -3.36
CA MET A 1 -28.61 34.13 -2.01
C MET A 1 -28.49 32.63 -2.25
N GLU A 2 -27.51 31.88 -1.75
CA GLU A 2 -26.74 32.04 -0.53
C GLU A 2 -25.52 31.07 -0.57
N ALA A 3 -24.41 31.53 0.02
CA ALA A 3 -23.28 30.79 0.59
C ALA A 3 -22.62 29.62 -0.18
N GLY A 4 -21.56 29.92 -0.92
CA GLY A 4 -20.49 28.94 -1.16
C GLY A 4 -19.76 28.65 0.16
N ALA A 5 -19.82 27.40 0.61
CA ALA A 5 -19.35 26.97 1.92
C ALA A 5 -17.82 27.07 2.04
N ASN A 6 -17.34 28.08 2.77
CA ASN A 6 -15.98 28.13 3.29
C ASN A 6 -15.85 27.07 4.40
N GLN A 7 -15.38 25.87 4.08
CA GLN A 7 -15.09 24.83 5.07
C GLN A 7 -13.71 25.04 5.71
N ARG A 8 -13.66 25.99 6.64
CA ARG A 8 -12.62 26.06 7.67
C ARG A 8 -13.18 25.41 8.93
N VAL A 9 -12.56 24.31 9.36
CA VAL A 9 -12.97 23.59 10.57
C VAL A 9 -11.98 23.93 11.67
N THR A 10 -12.46 24.63 12.69
CA THR A 10 -11.70 24.85 13.93
C THR A 10 -11.95 23.72 14.90
N THR A 11 -10.86 23.11 15.35
CA THR A 11 -10.88 22.15 16.47
C THR A 11 -10.95 22.89 17.80
N ASP A 12 -11.40 22.20 18.86
CA ASP A 12 -11.49 22.75 20.23
C ASP A 12 -10.12 23.18 20.81
N SER A 13 -9.03 22.76 20.17
CA SER A 13 -7.65 23.20 20.43
C SER A 13 -7.25 24.50 19.70
N GLY A 14 -8.17 25.17 19.02
CA GLY A 14 -7.91 26.44 18.30
C GLY A 14 -7.15 26.28 16.99
N ILE A 15 -6.94 25.05 16.51
CA ILE A 15 -6.27 24.78 15.23
C ILE A 15 -7.32 24.87 14.11
N VAL A 16 -7.09 25.77 13.16
CA VAL A 16 -7.93 25.96 11.96
C VAL A 16 -7.40 25.06 10.85
N LEU A 17 -8.21 24.08 10.43
CA LEU A 17 -7.91 23.24 9.28
C LEU A 17 -8.65 23.79 8.05
N ASP A 18 -7.87 24.16 7.02
CA ASP A 18 -8.38 24.73 5.77
C ASP A 18 -8.37 23.65 4.67
N PHE A 19 -9.57 23.29 4.20
CA PHE A 19 -9.77 22.25 3.18
C PHE A 19 -10.04 22.84 1.78
N ALA A 20 -9.90 24.16 1.60
CA ALA A 20 -10.26 24.88 0.37
C ALA A 20 -9.44 24.49 -0.89
N GLY A 21 -8.48 23.57 -0.77
CA GLY A 21 -7.73 23.01 -1.91
C GLY A 21 -7.83 21.48 -2.05
N LEU A 22 -8.58 20.79 -1.19
CA LEU A 22 -8.64 19.32 -1.22
C LEU A 22 -9.63 18.80 -2.27
N PHE A 23 -10.61 19.63 -2.65
CA PHE A 23 -11.63 19.30 -3.64
C PHE A 23 -11.81 20.48 -4.60
N GLY A 24 -11.01 20.53 -5.67
CA GLY A 24 -11.11 21.55 -6.71
C GLY A 24 -10.56 21.03 -8.04
N ASP A 25 -11.40 21.09 -9.06
CA ASP A 25 -11.20 20.56 -10.42
C ASP A 25 -9.92 21.05 -11.12
N SER A 26 -9.40 20.17 -11.98
CA SER A 26 -8.24 20.39 -12.86
C SER A 26 -8.33 21.72 -13.65
N VAL A 27 -7.23 22.49 -13.72
CA VAL A 27 -6.64 23.11 -14.95
C VAL A 27 -5.34 23.89 -14.60
N GLU A 28 -4.27 23.58 -15.33
CA GLU A 28 -3.04 24.33 -15.68
C GLU A 28 -1.84 24.55 -14.72
N GLN A 29 -0.68 24.11 -15.25
CA GLN A 29 0.70 24.42 -14.86
C GLN A 29 1.14 25.82 -15.33
N LYS A 30 1.76 26.63 -14.45
CA LYS A 30 3.08 27.30 -14.72
C LYS A 30 3.64 28.13 -13.52
N ARG A 31 4.82 27.68 -13.08
CA ARG A 31 6.03 28.39 -12.56
C ARG A 31 6.06 29.04 -11.15
N PRO A 32 7.26 29.05 -10.51
CA PRO A 32 7.43 29.10 -9.05
C PRO A 32 8.01 30.43 -8.53
N SER A 33 8.29 30.46 -7.21
CA SER A 33 8.87 31.51 -6.34
C SER A 33 7.84 32.43 -5.68
N LYS A 34 7.89 32.70 -4.36
CA LYS A 34 9.07 33.10 -3.56
C LYS A 34 8.93 32.66 -2.08
N THR A 35 9.98 32.04 -1.56
CA THR A 35 10.35 32.03 -0.13
C THR A 35 11.32 33.20 0.11
N PRO A 36 11.39 33.74 1.33
CA PRO A 36 12.71 34.02 1.90
C PRO A 36 12.88 33.33 3.26
N LEU A 37 13.74 32.30 3.27
CA LEU A 37 14.50 31.88 4.43
C LEU A 37 15.90 32.54 4.29
N GLU A 38 16.55 32.78 5.43
CA GLU A 38 17.96 33.17 5.63
C GLU A 38 18.26 34.65 5.94
N THR A 39 18.62 34.88 7.21
CA THR A 39 19.56 35.93 7.62
C THR A 39 20.75 35.24 8.33
N ILE A 40 21.72 34.82 7.53
CA ILE A 40 23.18 35.12 7.62
C ILE A 40 23.63 35.66 9.01
N LEU A 41 24.32 34.88 9.86
CA LEU A 41 25.79 34.67 9.90
C LEU A 41 26.64 35.95 9.72
N GLU A 42 26.81 36.72 10.79
CA GLU A 42 27.81 37.80 10.86
C GLU A 42 28.89 37.47 11.90
N GLY A 43 30.15 37.49 11.44
CA GLY A 43 31.31 37.03 12.19
C GLY A 43 31.84 38.03 13.22
N GLY A 44 32.18 37.51 14.40
CA GLY A 44 32.99 38.19 15.41
C GLY A 44 34.13 37.28 15.86
N GLN A 45 35.37 37.71 15.64
CA GLN A 45 36.58 37.00 16.03
C GLN A 45 36.73 36.95 17.56
N TYR A 46 37.00 35.77 18.12
CA TYR A 46 37.62 35.65 19.46
C TYR A 46 38.74 34.63 19.44
N LYS A 47 39.87 35.07 19.98
CA LYS A 47 41.17 34.43 19.94
C LYS A 47 41.18 33.10 20.72
N LYS A 48 41.81 32.11 20.10
CA LYS A 48 42.27 30.85 20.68
C LYS A 48 43.25 31.14 21.82
N THR A 49 42.87 30.86 23.06
CA THR A 49 43.82 30.64 24.17
C THR A 49 43.48 29.32 24.86
N ILE A 50 44.36 28.35 24.67
CA ILE A 50 44.43 27.10 25.43
C ILE A 50 45.35 27.40 26.61
N THR A 51 44.94 27.26 27.88
CA THR A 51 45.86 26.93 29.00
C THR A 51 45.12 26.34 30.21
N LYS A 52 45.30 25.02 30.36
CA LYS A 52 45.44 24.16 31.56
C LYS A 52 44.25 23.73 32.44
N PRO A 53 44.26 22.45 32.90
CA PRO A 53 43.17 21.80 33.63
C PRO A 53 43.35 21.88 35.16
N LYS A 54 42.24 21.90 35.92
CA LYS A 54 42.22 21.58 37.36
C LYS A 54 40.95 20.79 37.74
N LYS A 55 41.24 19.53 38.10
CA LYS A 55 40.62 18.50 38.96
C LYS A 55 39.24 18.71 39.65
N PRO A 56 38.62 17.57 40.08
CA PRO A 56 37.18 17.33 40.08
C PRO A 56 36.52 17.75 41.39
N VAL A 57 35.25 18.14 41.30
CA VAL A 57 34.31 18.23 42.42
C VAL A 57 33.10 17.44 41.95
N GLU A 58 33.09 16.15 42.28
CA GLU A 58 32.26 15.56 43.34
C GLU A 58 30.76 15.62 43.00
N THR A 59 30.32 14.49 42.42
CA THR A 59 29.02 13.80 42.60
C THR A 59 27.72 14.61 42.46
N PRO A 60 26.88 14.28 41.47
CA PRO A 60 25.51 14.80 41.36
C PRO A 60 24.61 14.28 42.49
N PRO A 61 23.46 14.92 42.80
CA PRO A 61 22.35 14.24 43.44
C PRO A 61 21.66 13.32 42.41
N GLU A 62 22.40 12.31 41.93
CA GLU A 62 21.93 11.30 40.99
C GLU A 62 21.15 10.23 41.76
N GLY A 63 19.84 10.41 41.85
CA GLY A 63 18.99 9.37 42.45
C GLY A 63 17.53 9.44 42.03
N LEU A 64 16.99 10.65 41.94
CA LEU A 64 15.56 10.86 41.66
C LEU A 64 15.30 11.43 40.26
N GLU A 65 16.17 12.35 39.80
CA GLU A 65 16.03 12.99 38.48
C GLU A 65 16.34 12.03 37.31
N GLY A 66 17.35 11.17 37.44
CA GLY A 66 17.69 10.18 36.41
C GLY A 66 16.63 9.08 36.23
N GLN A 67 15.93 8.71 37.31
CA GLN A 67 14.83 7.74 37.25
C GLN A 67 13.57 8.36 36.62
N GLN A 68 13.26 9.62 36.95
CA GLN A 68 12.15 10.36 36.33
C GLN A 68 12.43 10.66 34.85
N ALA A 69 13.64 11.09 34.50
CA ALA A 69 14.04 11.34 33.11
C ALA A 69 13.97 10.08 32.24
N LYS A 70 14.36 8.92 32.79
CA LYS A 70 14.22 7.61 32.10
C LYS A 70 12.76 7.23 31.89
N GLY A 71 11.88 7.52 32.86
CA GLY A 71 10.44 7.33 32.73
C GLY A 71 9.82 8.19 31.63
N LEU A 72 10.17 9.48 31.60
CA LEU A 72 9.72 10.43 30.57
C LEU A 72 10.21 10.04 29.17
N TYR A 73 11.45 9.59 29.02
CA TYR A 73 11.97 9.09 27.74
C TYR A 73 11.21 7.85 27.25
N LEU A 74 10.95 6.89 28.14
CA LEU A 74 10.19 5.69 27.81
C LEU A 74 8.73 6.02 27.43
N GLN A 75 8.13 7.00 28.11
CA GLN A 75 6.79 7.50 27.78
C GLN A 75 6.78 8.19 26.42
N ALA A 76 7.72 9.09 26.14
CA ALA A 76 7.86 9.74 24.84
C ALA A 76 8.07 8.72 23.71
N GLN A 77 8.82 7.64 23.96
CA GLN A 77 8.99 6.54 23.00
C GLN A 77 7.68 5.79 22.75
N ARG A 78 6.87 5.52 23.78
CA ARG A 78 5.54 4.91 23.62
C ARG A 78 4.59 5.82 22.86
N GLU A 79 4.53 7.10 23.20
CA GLU A 79 3.71 8.09 22.50
C GLU A 79 4.13 8.25 21.03
N ALA A 80 5.44 8.25 20.74
CA ALA A 80 5.95 8.26 19.37
C ALA A 80 5.54 6.98 18.61
N ALA A 81 5.62 5.82 19.25
CA ALA A 81 5.19 4.55 18.64
C ALA A 81 3.68 4.51 18.39
N GLU A 82 2.86 5.05 19.29
CA GLU A 82 1.40 5.16 19.12
C GLU A 82 1.01 6.13 18.01
N LYS A 83 1.68 7.30 17.92
CA LYS A 83 1.53 8.23 16.81
C LYS A 83 1.89 7.55 15.49
N GLN A 84 3.00 6.81 15.45
CA GLN A 84 3.40 6.10 14.24
C GLN A 84 2.35 5.06 13.81
N ARG A 85 1.87 4.23 14.74
CA ARG A 85 0.81 3.24 14.46
C ARG A 85 -0.46 3.91 13.93
N THR A 86 -0.83 5.04 14.52
CA THR A 86 -2.01 5.82 14.09
C THR A 86 -1.83 6.31 12.66
N LEU A 87 -0.66 6.87 12.32
CA LEU A 87 -0.34 7.31 10.96
C LEU A 87 -0.34 6.15 9.97
N ASP A 88 0.14 4.97 10.36
CA ASP A 88 0.16 3.78 9.52
C ASP A 88 -1.26 3.28 9.22
N ILE A 89 -2.15 3.24 10.22
CA ILE A 89 -3.57 2.90 10.04
C ILE A 89 -4.26 3.88 9.07
N PHE A 90 -4.04 5.19 9.26
CA PHE A 90 -4.62 6.19 8.36
C PHE A 90 -4.08 6.06 6.94
N ARG A 91 -2.79 5.76 6.78
CA ARG A 91 -2.17 5.54 5.47
C ARG A 91 -2.79 4.33 4.77
N GLU A 92 -2.91 3.21 5.46
CA GLU A 92 -3.52 2.00 4.92
C GLU A 92 -4.97 2.25 4.50
N TYR A 93 -5.74 2.94 5.34
CA TYR A 93 -7.13 3.30 5.01
C TYR A 93 -7.22 4.18 3.75
N GLN A 94 -6.34 5.18 3.62
CA GLN A 94 -6.25 6.03 2.42
C GLN A 94 -5.85 5.24 1.17
N GLU A 95 -4.92 4.29 1.30
CA GLU A 95 -4.57 3.39 0.22
C GLU A 95 -5.74 2.50 -0.19
N ASN A 96 -6.50 1.99 0.78
CA ASN A 96 -7.68 1.16 0.53
C ASN A 96 -8.78 1.94 -0.20
N ILE A 97 -9.02 3.21 0.15
CA ILE A 97 -9.93 4.10 -0.57
C ILE A 97 -9.48 4.30 -2.02
N LYS A 98 -8.18 4.56 -2.24
CA LYS A 98 -7.65 4.76 -3.59
C LYS A 98 -7.78 3.49 -4.43
N ARG A 99 -7.41 2.34 -3.87
CA ARG A 99 -7.51 1.02 -4.53
C ARG A 99 -8.96 0.65 -4.82
N SER A 100 -9.89 0.91 -3.90
CA SER A 100 -11.31 0.63 -4.13
C SER A 100 -11.90 1.55 -5.22
N GLY A 101 -11.52 2.83 -5.24
CA GLY A 101 -11.89 3.75 -6.33
C GLY A 101 -11.34 3.34 -7.71
N GLN A 102 -10.11 2.81 -7.75
CA GLN A 102 -9.55 2.21 -8.97
C GLN A 102 -10.38 1.00 -9.43
N LEU A 103 -10.71 0.09 -8.52
CA LEU A 103 -11.55 -1.08 -8.83
C LEU A 103 -12.94 -0.68 -9.34
N GLN A 104 -13.58 0.34 -8.76
CA GLN A 104 -14.86 0.87 -9.27
C GLN A 104 -14.71 1.37 -10.71
N THR A 105 -13.61 2.08 -11.02
CA THR A 105 -13.32 2.53 -12.39
C THR A 105 -13.08 1.35 -13.34
N GLU A 106 -12.36 0.32 -12.90
CA GLU A 106 -12.15 -0.90 -13.66
C GLU A 106 -13.44 -1.67 -13.93
N ILE A 107 -14.36 -1.72 -12.97
CA ILE A 107 -15.70 -2.31 -13.14
C ILE A 107 -16.46 -1.54 -14.21
N LEU A 108 -16.51 -0.21 -14.14
CA LEU A 108 -17.20 0.61 -15.15
C LEU A 108 -16.63 0.41 -16.56
N LYS A 109 -15.30 0.32 -16.67
CA LYS A 109 -14.64 0.03 -17.94
C LYS A 109 -14.91 -1.39 -18.43
N GLY A 110 -14.87 -2.37 -17.52
CA GLY A 110 -15.12 -3.78 -17.80
C GLY A 110 -16.54 -4.02 -18.31
N VAL A 111 -17.54 -3.40 -17.67
CA VAL A 111 -18.93 -3.45 -18.14
C VAL A 111 -19.05 -2.91 -19.56
N LYS A 112 -18.41 -1.77 -19.86
CA LYS A 112 -18.40 -1.20 -21.22
C LYS A 112 -17.67 -2.08 -22.24
N ALA A 113 -16.66 -2.83 -21.80
CA ALA A 113 -15.88 -3.73 -22.65
C ALA A 113 -16.52 -5.12 -22.85
N GLY A 114 -17.66 -5.40 -22.20
CA GLY A 114 -18.29 -6.72 -22.24
C GLY A 114 -17.51 -7.78 -21.44
N GLU A 115 -16.81 -7.37 -20.38
CA GLU A 115 -16.12 -8.29 -19.47
C GLU A 115 -17.11 -9.25 -18.80
N SER A 116 -16.67 -10.49 -18.52
CA SER A 116 -17.52 -11.51 -17.89
C SER A 116 -18.03 -11.06 -16.52
N VAL A 117 -19.27 -11.46 -16.20
CA VAL A 117 -19.89 -11.16 -14.90
C VAL A 117 -19.06 -11.72 -13.75
N TYR A 118 -18.43 -12.89 -13.93
CA TYR A 118 -17.50 -13.48 -12.97
C TYR A 118 -16.35 -12.53 -12.61
N ASN A 119 -15.67 -11.97 -13.60
CA ASN A 119 -14.54 -11.06 -13.36
C ASN A 119 -15.01 -9.75 -12.71
N LEU A 120 -16.14 -9.21 -13.15
CA LEU A 120 -16.75 -8.01 -12.57
C LEU A 120 -17.15 -8.24 -11.12
N PHE A 121 -17.71 -9.42 -10.81
CA PHE A 121 -18.09 -9.82 -9.45
C PHE A 121 -16.86 -9.88 -8.53
N LEU A 122 -15.78 -10.54 -8.94
CA LEU A 122 -14.56 -10.60 -8.14
C LEU A 122 -13.95 -9.20 -7.90
N LYS A 123 -13.95 -8.31 -8.90
CA LYS A 123 -13.53 -6.91 -8.71
C LYS A 123 -14.41 -6.18 -7.70
N ALA A 124 -15.73 -6.37 -7.74
CA ALA A 124 -16.66 -5.76 -6.80
C ALA A 124 -16.45 -6.27 -5.37
N VAL A 125 -16.32 -7.58 -5.19
CA VAL A 125 -16.01 -8.22 -3.90
C VAL A 125 -14.69 -7.70 -3.33
N LYS A 126 -13.66 -7.55 -4.19
CA LYS A 126 -12.38 -6.97 -3.79
C LYS A 126 -12.50 -5.52 -3.36
N ALA A 127 -13.31 -4.72 -4.05
CA ALA A 127 -13.55 -3.33 -3.66
C ALA A 127 -14.25 -3.26 -2.29
N ILE A 128 -15.25 -4.11 -2.05
CA ILE A 128 -15.95 -4.21 -0.75
C ILE A 128 -14.98 -4.63 0.36
N SER A 129 -14.13 -5.63 0.09
CA SER A 129 -13.11 -6.10 1.04
C SER A 129 -12.16 -4.97 1.45
N LEU A 130 -11.72 -4.15 0.51
CA LEU A 130 -10.86 -2.99 0.80
C LEU A 130 -11.59 -1.89 1.56
N MET A 131 -12.85 -1.59 1.20
CA MET A 131 -13.65 -0.57 1.89
C MET A 131 -14.00 -0.96 3.33
N THR A 132 -14.17 -2.25 3.60
CA THR A 132 -14.52 -2.79 4.93
C THR A 132 -13.31 -3.24 5.73
N SER A 133 -12.10 -3.14 5.15
CA SER A 133 -10.85 -3.68 5.74
C SER A 133 -10.96 -5.16 6.13
N ASN A 134 -11.80 -5.93 5.44
CA ASN A 134 -11.99 -7.36 5.66
C ASN A 134 -11.33 -8.15 4.53
N SER A 135 -10.05 -8.50 4.72
CA SER A 135 -9.27 -9.25 3.74
C SER A 135 -9.75 -10.69 3.55
N LEU A 136 -10.26 -11.33 4.60
CA LEU A 136 -10.74 -12.72 4.56
C LEU A 136 -11.92 -12.89 3.60
N PHE A 137 -12.81 -11.89 3.56
CA PHE A 137 -14.00 -11.91 2.70
C PHE A 137 -13.66 -12.16 1.22
N TYR A 138 -12.68 -11.43 0.68
CA TYR A 138 -12.27 -11.63 -0.71
C TYR A 138 -11.66 -13.02 -0.93
N SER A 139 -10.74 -13.44 -0.06
CA SER A 139 -10.06 -14.74 -0.22
C SER A 139 -11.01 -15.93 -0.19
N GLN A 140 -12.05 -15.89 0.67
CA GLN A 140 -13.04 -16.95 0.76
C GLN A 140 -13.90 -17.00 -0.52
N ILE A 141 -14.41 -15.86 -0.97
CA ILE A 141 -15.23 -15.79 -2.18
C ILE A 141 -14.42 -16.20 -3.41
N GLU A 142 -13.17 -15.77 -3.54
CA GLU A 142 -12.30 -16.16 -4.66
C GLU A 142 -12.09 -17.69 -4.69
N ALA A 143 -11.83 -18.30 -3.53
CA ALA A 143 -11.66 -19.74 -3.42
C ALA A 143 -12.95 -20.51 -3.76
N ASP A 144 -14.07 -20.10 -3.17
CA ASP A 144 -15.37 -20.76 -3.38
C ASP A 144 -15.84 -20.61 -4.83
N THR A 145 -15.68 -19.42 -5.42
CA THR A 145 -16.11 -19.19 -6.80
C THR A 145 -15.25 -20.00 -7.77
N ARG A 146 -13.95 -20.14 -7.51
CA ARG A 146 -13.07 -21.01 -8.31
C ARG A 146 -13.42 -22.48 -8.16
N ALA A 147 -13.66 -22.96 -6.94
CA ALA A 147 -13.99 -24.36 -6.68
C ALA A 147 -15.35 -24.75 -7.29
N ILE A 148 -16.38 -23.93 -7.07
CA ILE A 148 -17.74 -24.25 -7.50
C ILE A 148 -17.89 -24.02 -9.00
N TYR A 149 -17.60 -22.81 -9.48
CA TYR A 149 -17.87 -22.44 -10.87
C TYR A 149 -16.75 -22.89 -11.82
N GLY A 150 -15.50 -22.88 -11.37
CA GLY A 150 -14.36 -23.33 -12.17
C GLY A 150 -14.15 -24.84 -12.16
N GLU A 151 -14.00 -25.46 -10.99
CA GLU A 151 -13.72 -26.89 -10.91
C GLU A 151 -14.97 -27.76 -11.03
N GLY A 152 -16.05 -27.39 -10.33
CA GLY A 152 -17.30 -28.13 -10.29
C GLY A 152 -18.10 -27.99 -11.58
N LEU A 153 -18.43 -26.75 -11.97
CA LEU A 153 -19.27 -26.47 -13.14
C LEU A 153 -18.50 -26.33 -14.45
N GLN A 154 -17.17 -26.21 -14.40
CA GLN A 154 -16.30 -26.04 -15.57
C GLN A 154 -16.70 -24.84 -16.45
N GLU A 155 -17.17 -23.76 -15.83
CA GLU A 155 -17.51 -22.55 -16.56
C GLU A 155 -16.26 -21.92 -17.18
N GLN A 156 -16.42 -21.36 -18.37
CA GLN A 156 -15.31 -20.78 -19.11
C GLN A 156 -14.63 -19.62 -18.39
N ALA A 157 -15.41 -18.67 -17.85
CA ALA A 157 -14.86 -17.44 -17.29
C ALA A 157 -13.92 -17.68 -16.08
N PRO A 158 -14.29 -18.51 -15.07
CA PRO A 158 -13.36 -18.90 -14.01
C PRO A 158 -12.10 -19.61 -14.51
N LEU A 159 -12.26 -20.56 -15.45
CA LEU A 159 -11.13 -21.33 -15.99
C LEU A 159 -10.15 -20.46 -16.79
N GLN A 160 -10.66 -19.53 -17.60
CA GLN A 160 -9.86 -18.56 -18.33
C GLN A 160 -9.14 -17.59 -17.40
N CYS A 161 -9.79 -17.17 -16.32
CA CYS A 161 -9.18 -16.33 -15.29
C CYS A 161 -8.00 -17.06 -14.62
N GLU A 162 -8.20 -18.30 -14.17
CA GLU A 162 -7.13 -19.13 -13.59
C GLU A 162 -5.99 -19.35 -14.60
N LEU A 163 -6.30 -19.61 -15.87
CA LEU A 163 -5.31 -19.77 -16.92
C LEU A 163 -4.46 -18.50 -17.11
N ALA A 164 -5.08 -17.32 -17.15
CA ALA A 164 -4.38 -16.05 -17.30
C ALA A 164 -3.44 -15.78 -16.09
N GLU A 165 -3.86 -16.11 -14.87
CA GLU A 165 -3.03 -15.99 -13.67
C GLU A 165 -1.81 -16.92 -13.72
N VAL A 166 -2.02 -18.18 -14.08
CA VAL A 166 -0.93 -19.17 -14.18
C VAL A 166 0.05 -18.78 -15.28
N GLN A 167 -0.43 -18.29 -16.42
CA GLN A 167 0.41 -17.78 -17.50
C GLN A 167 1.25 -16.58 -17.07
N LYS A 168 0.65 -15.61 -16.38
CA LYS A 168 1.37 -14.42 -15.86
C LYS A 168 2.45 -14.82 -14.85
N ARG A 169 2.17 -15.80 -13.99
CA ARG A 169 3.15 -16.32 -13.04
C ARG A 169 4.28 -17.07 -13.74
N LEU A 170 3.95 -17.87 -14.75
CA LEU A 170 4.93 -18.57 -15.56
C LEU A 170 5.84 -17.60 -16.32
N ALA A 171 5.31 -16.51 -16.87
CA ALA A 171 6.11 -15.47 -17.53
C ALA A 171 7.16 -14.90 -16.57
N ARG A 172 6.76 -14.52 -15.35
CA ARG A 172 7.68 -14.03 -14.30
C ARG A 172 8.73 -15.06 -13.91
N LEU A 173 8.37 -16.34 -13.85
CA LEU A 173 9.33 -17.40 -13.54
C LEU A 173 10.35 -17.62 -14.68
N LYS A 174 9.92 -17.49 -15.94
CA LYS A 174 10.81 -17.57 -17.11
C LYS A 174 11.77 -16.38 -17.15
N GLU A 175 11.29 -15.17 -16.84
CA GLU A 175 12.13 -13.98 -16.67
C GLU A 175 13.17 -14.19 -15.56
N ALA A 176 12.75 -14.63 -14.37
CA ALA A 176 13.65 -14.90 -13.26
C ALA A 176 14.70 -15.99 -13.59
N GLN A 177 14.34 -17.00 -14.39
CA GLN A 177 15.29 -18.02 -14.83
C GLN A 177 16.38 -17.47 -15.78
N ALA A 178 16.05 -16.45 -16.57
CA ALA A 178 16.96 -15.83 -17.52
C ALA A 178 18.02 -14.92 -16.84
N GLU A 179 17.74 -14.40 -15.65
CA GLU A 179 18.60 -13.46 -14.90
C GLU A 179 19.86 -14.10 -14.26
N GLY A 180 20.25 -15.31 -14.66
CA GLY A 180 21.55 -15.89 -14.27
C GLY A 180 21.61 -16.34 -12.81
N LEU A 181 20.74 -17.27 -12.43
CA LEU A 181 20.66 -17.81 -11.07
C LEU A 181 21.68 -18.92 -10.79
N ALA A 182 22.03 -19.09 -9.51
CA ALA A 182 22.78 -20.24 -9.01
C ALA A 182 22.10 -21.57 -9.37
N HIS A 183 22.89 -22.64 -9.50
CA HIS A 183 22.43 -23.94 -10.02
C HIS A 183 21.20 -24.50 -9.29
N ASP A 184 21.21 -24.51 -7.96
CA ASP A 184 20.08 -24.99 -7.13
C ASP A 184 18.79 -24.17 -7.36
N SER A 185 18.91 -22.85 -7.42
CA SER A 185 17.79 -21.95 -7.73
C SER A 185 17.24 -22.17 -9.14
N ARG A 186 18.12 -22.45 -10.12
CA ARG A 186 17.72 -22.72 -11.51
C ARG A 186 16.92 -24.01 -11.64
N GLU A 187 17.31 -25.07 -10.93
CA GLU A 187 16.56 -26.32 -10.91
C GLU A 187 15.20 -26.18 -10.22
N ARG A 188 15.15 -25.49 -9.08
CA ARG A 188 13.89 -25.25 -8.35
C ARG A 188 12.89 -24.45 -9.19
N ILE A 189 13.36 -23.42 -9.89
CA ILE A 189 12.53 -22.65 -10.81
C ILE A 189 12.14 -23.48 -12.04
N GLY A 190 13.04 -24.32 -12.57
CA GLY A 190 12.73 -25.25 -13.65
C GLY A 190 11.56 -26.18 -13.31
N ARG A 191 11.56 -26.77 -12.12
CA ARG A 191 10.45 -27.61 -11.63
C ARG A 191 9.15 -26.81 -11.49
N ALA A 192 9.22 -25.58 -10.99
CA ALA A 192 8.06 -24.71 -10.89
C ALA A 192 7.48 -24.34 -12.27
N ILE A 193 8.33 -24.06 -13.26
CA ILE A 193 7.92 -23.81 -14.65
C ILE A 193 7.20 -25.03 -15.20
N GLN A 194 7.77 -26.24 -15.08
CA GLN A 194 7.14 -27.47 -15.55
C GLN A 194 5.76 -27.71 -14.90
N ALA A 195 5.64 -27.47 -13.59
CA ALA A 195 4.36 -27.60 -12.88
C ALA A 195 3.31 -26.59 -13.40
N HIS A 196 3.72 -25.34 -13.66
CA HIS A 196 2.82 -24.34 -14.23
C HIS A 196 2.44 -24.64 -15.70
N GLU A 197 3.36 -25.18 -16.51
CA GLU A 197 3.07 -25.62 -17.88
C GLU A 197 2.06 -26.78 -17.90
N ALA A 198 2.24 -27.77 -17.02
CA ALA A 198 1.30 -28.87 -16.86
C ALA A 198 -0.09 -28.38 -16.43
N LYS A 199 -0.14 -27.41 -15.51
CA LYS A 199 -1.40 -26.82 -15.06
C LYS A 199 -2.11 -26.04 -16.18
N ILE A 200 -1.37 -25.31 -17.03
CA ILE A 200 -1.93 -24.63 -18.21
C ILE A 200 -2.54 -25.65 -19.17
N ALA A 201 -1.85 -26.75 -19.48
CA ALA A 201 -2.36 -27.79 -20.36
C ALA A 201 -3.66 -28.41 -19.81
N GLN A 202 -3.72 -28.65 -18.49
CA GLN A 202 -4.96 -29.14 -17.85
C GLN A 202 -6.11 -28.13 -17.96
N LEU A 203 -5.86 -26.84 -17.73
CA LEU A 203 -6.88 -25.79 -17.82
C LEU A 203 -7.37 -25.62 -19.25
N GLN A 204 -6.48 -25.63 -20.24
CA GLN A 204 -6.84 -25.61 -21.66
C GLN A 204 -7.75 -26.79 -22.01
N GLY A 205 -7.40 -28.00 -21.61
CA GLY A 205 -8.26 -29.18 -21.84
C GLY A 205 -9.63 -29.09 -21.14
N LYS A 206 -9.74 -28.44 -19.98
CA LYS A 206 -11.04 -28.17 -19.35
C LYS A 206 -11.85 -27.14 -20.15
N ILE A 207 -11.21 -26.06 -20.61
CA ILE A 207 -11.85 -25.02 -21.42
C ILE A 207 -12.36 -25.58 -22.74
N ASP A 208 -11.58 -26.42 -23.41
CA ASP A 208 -11.98 -27.07 -24.68
C ASP A 208 -13.19 -27.99 -24.48
N ARG A 209 -13.24 -28.73 -23.36
CA ARG A 209 -14.41 -29.55 -23.01
C ARG A 209 -15.66 -28.70 -22.70
N ALA A 210 -15.48 -27.59 -22.00
CA ALA A 210 -16.56 -26.64 -21.72
C ALA A 210 -17.10 -26.00 -23.00
N ASN A 211 -16.21 -25.70 -23.97
CA ASN A 211 -16.58 -25.21 -25.30
C ASN A 211 -17.37 -26.22 -26.11
N ASN A 212 -16.96 -27.48 -26.08
CA ASN A 212 -17.54 -28.55 -26.89
C ASN A 212 -18.82 -29.14 -26.28
N SER A 213 -19.23 -28.69 -25.09
CA SER A 213 -20.48 -29.12 -24.43
C SER A 213 -21.68 -28.21 -24.70
N ILE A 214 -21.51 -27.22 -25.59
CA ILE A 214 -22.55 -26.30 -26.08
C ILE A 214 -22.88 -26.65 -27.53
#